data_AF-A0A6A2FBF4-F1
#
_entry.id   AF-A0A6A2FBF4-F1
#
_cell.length_a   1.000
_cell.length_b   1.000
_cell.length_c   1.000
_cell.angle_alpha   90.00
_cell.angle_beta   90.00
_cell.angle_gamma   90.00
#
_symmetry.space_group_name_H-M   'P 1'
#
loop_
_entity.id
_entity.type
_entity.pdbx_description
1 polymer ?
#
loop_
_entity_poly.entity_id
_entity_poly.type
_entity_poly.pdbx_seq_one_letter_code
_entity_poly.pdbx_strand_id
1 'polypeptide(L)'
;MNIFITRIFFLTVVTFVCIQTSAQHNIVGKWVSSQDGDTGIFSFQKNGFLAITVEGETMGGELFDFEGMDACVTYTLKPTKKPNIFELDIYIRSASSDSSIFLTAPGLIEFIDKSSIKMAINFEHEEIGPLTSEQKTKLRPKDLSPASEAIIFKRIE
;
A
#
# COMPACT_ATOMS: atom_id res chain seq x y z
N MET A 1 24.87 -57.36 -30.42
CA MET A 1 25.47 -57.06 -29.11
C MET A 1 25.68 -55.55 -29.06
N ASN A 2 24.93 -54.91 -28.17
CA ASN A 2 24.94 -53.52 -27.67
C ASN A 2 26.07 -52.61 -28.22
N ILE A 3 25.79 -51.34 -28.54
CA ILE A 3 25.81 -50.29 -27.51
C ILE A 3 25.33 -48.93 -28.11
N PHE A 4 24.47 -48.21 -27.36
CA PHE A 4 24.05 -46.79 -27.46
C PHE A 4 23.14 -46.35 -28.65
N ILE A 5 21.86 -46.74 -28.73
CA ILE A 5 20.69 -46.20 -27.98
C ILE A 5 20.97 -44.99 -27.07
N THR A 6 21.33 -43.80 -27.58
CA THR A 6 21.15 -42.54 -26.82
C THR A 6 21.15 -41.27 -27.70
N ARG A 7 20.26 -41.14 -28.69
CA ARG A 7 19.97 -39.83 -29.32
C ARG A 7 18.48 -39.56 -29.56
N ILE A 8 17.63 -40.21 -28.77
CA ILE A 8 16.19 -39.92 -28.68
C ILE A 8 15.97 -39.33 -27.28
N PHE A 9 16.43 -38.11 -27.03
CA PHE A 9 15.96 -37.30 -25.90
C PHE A 9 16.49 -35.86 -25.99
N PHE A 10 16.07 -35.11 -27.00
CA PHE A 10 16.11 -33.64 -26.90
C PHE A 10 14.90 -33.03 -27.59
N LEU A 11 13.74 -33.64 -27.33
CA LEU A 11 12.43 -33.01 -27.49
C LEU A 11 11.89 -32.72 -26.08
N THR A 12 12.69 -32.04 -25.25
CA THR A 12 12.16 -31.45 -24.03
C THR A 12 11.51 -30.14 -24.45
N VAL A 13 10.25 -30.30 -24.86
CA VAL A 13 9.25 -29.26 -25.00
C VAL A 13 9.51 -28.19 -23.94
N VAL A 14 9.83 -27.01 -24.43
CA VAL A 14 9.80 -25.75 -23.68
C VAL A 14 8.34 -25.55 -23.26
N THR A 15 7.92 -26.22 -22.18
CA THR A 15 6.79 -25.74 -21.39
C THR A 15 7.33 -24.62 -20.53
N PHE A 16 7.47 -23.46 -21.17
CA PHE A 16 7.46 -22.18 -20.48
C PHE A 16 6.05 -22.07 -19.87
N VAL A 17 5.85 -22.73 -18.74
CA VAL A 17 4.70 -22.48 -17.87
C VAL A 17 4.96 -21.09 -17.32
N CYS A 18 4.57 -20.08 -18.10
CA CYS A 18 4.35 -18.76 -17.59
C CYS A 18 3.17 -18.91 -16.64
N ILE A 19 3.46 -19.24 -15.38
CA ILE A 19 2.52 -19.00 -14.29
C ILE A 19 2.37 -17.48 -14.30
N GLN A 20 1.38 -16.99 -15.05
CA GLN A 20 0.86 -15.66 -14.85
C GLN A 20 0.26 -15.71 -13.45
N THR A 21 1.07 -15.33 -12.46
CA THR A 21 0.56 -14.94 -11.16
C THR A 21 -0.44 -13.84 -11.47
N SER A 22 -1.72 -14.17 -11.32
CA SER A 22 -2.82 -13.22 -11.39
C SER A 22 -2.39 -11.96 -10.67
N ALA A 23 -2.29 -10.83 -11.39
CA ALA A 23 -1.75 -9.56 -10.91
C ALA A 23 -1.94 -9.39 -9.40
N GLN A 24 -0.89 -9.74 -8.67
CA GLN A 24 -0.83 -9.71 -7.21
C GLN A 24 -1.08 -8.25 -6.83
N HIS A 25 -2.08 -8.01 -5.97
CA HIS A 25 -2.65 -6.71 -5.64
C HIS A 25 -1.64 -5.55 -5.69
N ASN A 26 -1.67 -4.75 -6.77
CA ASN A 26 -0.69 -3.69 -6.99
C ASN A 26 -1.25 -2.34 -6.53
N ILE A 27 -0.82 -1.88 -5.36
CA ILE A 27 -1.20 -0.58 -4.81
C ILE A 27 -0.49 0.61 -5.51
N VAL A 28 0.63 0.38 -6.18
CA VAL A 28 1.42 1.46 -6.80
C VAL A 28 0.58 2.18 -7.85
N GLY A 29 0.62 3.51 -7.82
CA GLY A 29 -0.14 4.39 -8.70
C GLY A 29 -0.85 5.50 -7.92
N LYS A 30 -1.63 6.28 -8.64
CA LYS A 30 -2.45 7.36 -8.09
C LYS A 30 -3.89 6.90 -7.93
N TRP A 31 -4.49 7.24 -6.79
CA TRP A 31 -5.83 6.87 -6.41
C TRP A 31 -6.57 8.10 -5.93
N VAL A 32 -7.67 8.43 -6.59
CA VAL A 32 -8.47 9.63 -6.30
C VAL A 32 -9.80 9.25 -5.66
N SER A 33 -10.19 9.94 -4.61
CA SER A 33 -11.56 9.98 -4.13
C SER A 33 -12.17 11.32 -4.51
N SER A 34 -13.45 11.30 -4.84
CA SER A 34 -14.28 12.50 -4.97
C SER A 34 -15.51 12.24 -4.13
N GLN A 35 -15.46 12.67 -2.87
CA GLN A 35 -16.58 12.54 -1.94
C GLN A 35 -16.97 13.96 -1.51
N ASP A 36 -18.25 14.30 -1.66
CA ASP A 36 -18.84 15.56 -1.22
C ASP A 36 -18.17 16.86 -1.72
N GLY A 37 -17.44 16.79 -2.85
CA GLY A 37 -16.76 17.93 -3.47
C GLY A 37 -15.26 18.00 -3.17
N ASP A 38 -14.81 17.31 -2.12
CA ASP A 38 -13.41 17.24 -1.75
C ASP A 38 -12.70 16.13 -2.53
N THR A 39 -11.52 16.46 -3.03
CA THR A 39 -10.69 15.54 -3.80
C THR A 39 -9.44 15.18 -3.01
N GLY A 40 -9.34 13.91 -2.61
CA GLY A 40 -8.15 13.34 -2.00
C GLY A 40 -7.42 12.44 -2.99
N ILE A 41 -6.11 12.61 -3.15
CA ILE A 41 -5.26 11.77 -4.02
C ILE A 41 -4.19 11.09 -3.19
N PHE A 42 -4.18 9.75 -3.20
CA PHE A 42 -3.07 8.95 -2.68
C PHE A 42 -2.18 8.50 -3.83
N SER A 43 -0.90 8.83 -3.77
CA SER A 43 0.11 8.48 -4.79
C SER A 43 1.14 7.52 -4.20
N PHE A 44 0.92 6.21 -4.36
CA PHE A 44 1.83 5.16 -3.90
C PHE A 44 2.95 4.93 -4.92
N GLN A 45 4.20 5.03 -4.48
CA GLN A 45 5.38 4.92 -5.34
C GLN A 45 6.05 3.54 -5.21
N LYS A 46 6.72 3.09 -6.27
CA LYS A 46 7.39 1.77 -6.31
C LYS A 46 8.49 1.59 -5.28
N ASN A 47 9.12 2.68 -4.86
CA ASN A 47 10.17 2.74 -3.85
C ASN A 47 9.63 2.80 -2.41
N GLY A 48 8.31 2.69 -2.21
CA GLY A 48 7.68 2.61 -0.88
C GLY A 48 7.30 3.95 -0.27
N PHE A 49 7.43 5.06 -1.00
CA PHE A 49 6.94 6.37 -0.58
C PHE A 49 5.48 6.59 -0.96
N LEU A 50 4.80 7.42 -0.19
CA LEU A 50 3.42 7.82 -0.42
C LEU A 50 3.35 9.35 -0.38
N ALA A 51 2.70 9.96 -1.37
CA ALA A 51 2.27 11.35 -1.29
C ALA A 51 0.74 11.42 -1.20
N ILE A 52 0.23 12.35 -0.40
CA ILE A 52 -1.20 12.59 -0.19
C ILE A 52 -1.49 14.01 -0.63
N THR A 53 -2.44 14.20 -1.54
CA THR A 53 -2.90 15.52 -1.98
C THR A 53 -4.34 15.73 -1.53
N VAL A 54 -4.60 16.80 -0.79
CA VAL A 54 -5.95 17.20 -0.35
C VAL A 54 -6.13 18.67 -0.72
N GLU A 55 -7.24 19.02 -1.37
CA GLU A 55 -7.53 20.41 -1.79
C GLU A 55 -6.42 21.07 -2.64
N GLY A 56 -5.61 20.27 -3.34
CA GLY A 56 -4.48 20.74 -4.17
C GLY A 56 -3.16 20.92 -3.41
N GLU A 57 -3.17 20.83 -2.09
CA GLU A 57 -1.94 20.80 -1.28
C GLU A 57 -1.42 19.37 -1.17
N THR A 58 -0.14 19.17 -1.46
CA THR A 58 0.49 17.84 -1.41
C THR A 58 1.41 17.75 -0.20
N MET A 59 1.19 16.73 0.62
CA MET A 59 2.04 16.36 1.75
C MET A 59 2.65 14.98 1.54
N GLY A 60 3.83 14.76 2.11
CA GLY A 60 4.55 13.49 2.02
C GLY A 60 5.45 13.36 0.78
N GLY A 61 5.62 12.13 0.30
CA GLY A 61 6.64 11.80 -0.69
C GLY A 61 8.02 11.57 -0.06
N GLU A 62 9.07 11.76 -0.85
CA GLU A 62 10.46 11.50 -0.44
C GLU A 62 11.02 12.57 0.48
N LEU A 63 10.54 13.81 0.34
CA LEU A 63 10.97 14.94 1.16
C LEU A 63 9.85 15.98 1.23
N PHE A 64 9.47 16.37 2.44
CA PHE A 64 8.57 17.48 2.72
C PHE A 64 8.87 18.07 4.11
N ASP A 65 8.45 19.32 4.33
CA ASP A 65 8.55 19.95 5.65
C ASP A 65 7.43 19.44 6.56
N PHE A 66 7.80 18.88 7.70
CA PHE A 66 6.89 18.50 8.76
C PHE A 66 7.32 19.20 10.05
N GLU A 67 6.62 20.28 10.39
CA GLU A 67 6.91 21.10 11.58
C GLU A 67 8.35 21.64 11.61
N GLY A 68 8.91 22.05 10.46
CA GLY A 68 10.29 22.54 10.35
C GLY A 68 11.35 21.43 10.27
N MET A 69 10.94 20.16 10.16
CA MET A 69 11.84 19.02 9.98
C MET A 69 11.69 18.41 8.59
N ASP A 70 12.83 18.05 7.98
CA ASP A 70 12.87 17.24 6.76
C ASP A 70 12.30 15.84 7.03
N ALA A 71 11.10 15.59 6.50
CA ALA A 71 10.36 14.34 6.66
C ALA A 71 10.06 13.68 5.31
N CYS A 72 9.71 12.40 5.37
CA CYS A 72 9.21 11.62 4.25
C CYS A 72 8.03 10.75 4.71
N VAL A 73 7.19 10.34 3.77
CA VAL A 73 6.06 9.46 4.04
C VAL A 73 6.25 8.13 3.34
N THR A 74 6.21 7.05 4.10
CA THR A 74 6.30 5.67 3.60
C THR A 74 5.09 4.85 4.01
N TYR A 75 4.95 3.68 3.40
CA TYR A 75 3.86 2.78 3.72
C TYR A 75 4.29 1.31 3.72
N THR A 76 3.54 0.48 4.45
CA THR A 76 3.67 -0.98 4.38
C THR A 76 2.30 -1.60 4.16
N LEU A 77 2.28 -2.72 3.44
CA LEU A 77 1.09 -3.48 3.13
C LEU A 77 1.27 -4.94 3.59
N LYS A 78 0.38 -5.44 4.45
CA LYS A 78 0.45 -6.82 4.97
C LYS A 78 -0.87 -7.55 4.73
N PRO A 79 -0.85 -8.81 4.27
CA PRO A 79 -2.08 -9.57 4.03
C PRO A 79 -2.81 -9.86 5.33
N THR A 80 -4.14 -9.78 5.31
CA THR A 80 -4.99 -10.27 6.40
C THR A 80 -5.46 -11.70 6.14
N LYS A 81 -6.26 -12.26 7.06
CA LYS A 81 -6.95 -13.54 6.83
C LYS A 81 -8.11 -13.44 5.82
N LYS A 82 -8.58 -12.22 5.51
CA LYS A 82 -9.67 -11.98 4.56
C LYS A 82 -9.08 -11.76 3.15
N PRO A 83 -9.65 -12.38 2.11
CA PRO A 83 -9.17 -12.18 0.74
C PRO A 83 -9.31 -10.71 0.34
N ASN A 84 -8.35 -10.21 -0.44
CA ASN A 84 -8.29 -8.84 -0.96
C ASN A 84 -8.18 -7.72 0.08
N ILE A 85 -8.15 -8.04 1.38
CA ILE A 85 -8.02 -7.07 2.48
C ILE A 85 -6.62 -7.15 3.08
N PHE A 86 -5.98 -5.99 3.21
CA PHE A 86 -4.63 -5.82 3.72
C PHE A 86 -4.62 -4.80 4.86
N GLU A 87 -3.70 -4.99 5.79
CA GLU A 87 -3.30 -3.94 6.72
C GLU A 87 -2.40 -2.96 5.99
N LEU A 88 -2.74 -1.69 6.06
CA LEU A 88 -1.96 -0.57 5.54
C LEU A 88 -1.44 0.22 6.73
N ASP A 89 -0.13 0.32 6.90
CA ASP A 89 0.45 1.26 7.87
C ASP A 89 1.15 2.36 7.09
N ILE A 90 0.82 3.63 7.38
CA ILE A 90 1.48 4.81 6.84
C ILE A 90 2.39 5.39 7.92
N TYR A 91 3.59 5.82 7.55
CA TYR A 91 4.57 6.38 8.46
C TYR A 91 5.01 7.75 7.98
N ILE A 92 4.97 8.74 8.87
CA ILE A 92 5.74 9.97 8.71
C ILE A 92 7.04 9.76 9.46
N ARG A 93 8.18 9.92 8.79
CA ARG A 93 9.51 9.71 9.39
C ARG A 93 10.51 10.73 8.89
N SER A 94 11.62 10.91 9.60
CA SER A 94 12.72 11.77 9.15
C SER A 94 13.25 11.31 7.79
N ALA A 95 13.52 12.27 6.91
CA ALA A 95 14.18 12.01 5.62
C ALA A 95 15.70 11.90 5.74
N SER A 96 16.29 12.49 6.79
CA SER A 96 17.73 12.54 7.03
C SER A 96 18.24 11.48 8.02
N SER A 97 17.36 10.95 8.86
CA SER A 97 17.64 9.87 9.81
C SER A 97 16.85 8.61 9.46
N ASP A 98 17.53 7.48 9.29
CA ASP A 98 16.93 6.23 8.84
C ASP A 98 15.87 5.62 9.77
N SER A 99 15.70 6.13 11.00
CA SER A 99 14.94 5.44 12.05
C SER A 99 13.93 6.28 12.85
N SER A 100 13.91 7.60 12.70
CA SER A 100 13.00 8.45 13.48
C SER A 100 11.60 8.48 12.85
N ILE A 101 10.66 7.72 13.41
CA ILE A 101 9.24 7.79 13.06
C ILE A 101 8.58 8.88 13.90
N PHE A 102 7.91 9.83 13.24
CA PHE A 102 7.16 10.92 13.87
C PHE A 102 5.69 10.54 14.08
N LEU A 103 5.10 9.79 13.15
CA LEU A 103 3.71 9.35 13.21
C LEU A 103 3.56 7.99 12.51
N THR A 104 2.67 7.16 13.04
CA THR A 104 2.24 5.91 12.38
C THR A 104 0.72 5.91 12.29
N ALA A 105 0.13 5.94 11.10
CA ALA A 105 -1.31 5.85 10.90
C ALA A 105 -1.71 4.44 10.43
N PRO A 106 -2.30 3.59 11.29
CA PRO A 106 -2.74 2.25 10.94
C PRO A 106 -4.09 2.29 10.20
N GLY A 107 -4.21 1.45 9.18
CA GLY A 107 -5.39 1.40 8.32
C GLY A 107 -5.64 0.01 7.74
N LEU A 108 -6.74 -0.07 7.01
CA LEU A 108 -7.14 -1.22 6.20
C LEU A 108 -7.37 -0.76 4.75
N ILE A 109 -7.01 -1.64 3.82
CA ILE A 109 -7.30 -1.45 2.40
C ILE A 109 -7.89 -2.72 1.82
N GLU A 110 -8.95 -2.57 1.02
CA GLU A 110 -9.54 -3.61 0.20
C GLU A 110 -9.35 -3.28 -1.28
N PHE A 111 -8.87 -4.24 -2.03
CA PHE A 111 -8.86 -4.18 -3.49
C PHE A 111 -10.20 -4.71 -4.00
N ILE A 112 -11.08 -3.79 -4.40
CA ILE A 112 -12.39 -4.14 -4.97
C ILE A 112 -12.18 -4.70 -6.39
N ASP A 113 -11.38 -4.01 -7.19
CA ASP A 113 -11.00 -4.41 -8.55
C ASP A 113 -9.65 -3.76 -8.96
N LYS A 114 -9.29 -3.80 -10.25
CA LYS A 114 -8.01 -3.27 -10.75
C LYS A 114 -7.90 -1.73 -10.67
N SER A 115 -9.04 -1.04 -10.70
CA SER A 115 -9.14 0.42 -10.73
C SER A 115 -9.85 1.00 -9.52
N SER A 116 -10.18 0.19 -8.51
CA SER A 116 -10.91 0.61 -7.32
C SER A 116 -10.34 -0.01 -6.05
N ILE A 117 -10.06 0.83 -5.06
CA ILE A 117 -9.71 0.42 -3.71
C ILE A 117 -10.65 1.07 -2.71
N LYS A 118 -10.79 0.44 -1.55
CA LYS A 118 -11.48 1.01 -0.39
C LYS A 118 -10.48 1.11 0.75
N MET A 119 -10.34 2.29 1.36
CA MET A 119 -9.39 2.51 2.45
C MET A 119 -10.08 3.12 3.65
N ALA A 120 -9.69 2.67 4.84
CA ALA A 120 -9.97 3.34 6.11
C ALA A 120 -8.65 3.48 6.85
N ILE A 121 -8.28 4.69 7.24
CA ILE A 121 -7.00 4.99 7.89
C ILE A 121 -7.28 5.81 9.13
N ASN A 122 -6.72 5.43 10.27
CA ASN A 122 -6.83 6.21 11.49
C ASN A 122 -5.66 7.20 11.60
N PHE A 123 -5.91 8.46 11.25
CA PHE A 123 -4.99 9.58 11.48
C PHE A 123 -5.30 10.36 12.77
N GLU A 124 -6.38 10.03 13.48
CA GLU A 124 -6.94 10.85 14.57
C GLU A 124 -6.53 10.37 15.97
N HIS A 125 -5.53 9.50 16.09
CA HIS A 125 -5.05 9.04 17.39
C HIS A 125 -3.98 9.97 17.97
N GLU A 126 -3.92 10.06 19.30
CA GLU A 126 -2.99 10.95 20.02
C GLU A 126 -1.57 10.38 20.17
N GLU A 127 -1.36 9.10 19.82
CA GLU A 127 -0.05 8.45 19.93
C GLU A 127 0.96 9.01 18.92
N ILE A 128 2.10 9.47 19.41
CA ILE A 128 3.19 10.03 18.60
C ILE A 128 4.26 8.95 18.36
N GLY A 129 4.84 8.95 17.16
CA GLY A 129 5.97 8.11 16.80
C GLY A 129 5.60 6.68 16.38
N PRO A 130 6.48 5.69 16.63
CA PRO A 130 6.24 4.31 16.22
C PRO A 130 5.21 3.62 17.12
N LEU A 131 4.21 2.98 16.50
CA LEU A 131 3.26 2.14 17.22
C LEU A 131 3.74 0.69 17.34
N THR A 132 3.53 0.10 18.51
CA THR A 132 3.66 -1.35 18.73
C THR A 132 2.60 -2.12 17.94
N SER A 133 2.82 -3.43 17.73
CA SER A 133 1.83 -4.30 17.07
C SER A 133 0.47 -4.32 17.79
N GLU A 134 0.47 -4.24 19.12
CA GLU A 134 -0.76 -4.19 19.93
C GLU A 134 -1.50 -2.87 19.73
N GLN A 135 -0.79 -1.74 19.81
CA GLN A 135 -1.38 -0.42 19.54
C GLN A 135 -1.94 -0.34 18.11
N LYS A 136 -1.20 -0.81 17.10
CA LYS A 136 -1.70 -0.89 15.72
C LYS A 136 -2.98 -1.69 15.63
N THR A 137 -3.04 -2.85 16.30
CA THR A 137 -4.25 -3.69 16.30
C THR A 137 -5.43 -2.98 16.96
N LYS A 138 -5.19 -2.22 18.03
CA LYS A 138 -6.23 -1.46 18.75
C LYS A 138 -6.73 -0.25 17.98
N LEU A 139 -5.84 0.47 17.32
CA LEU A 139 -6.11 1.74 16.64
C LEU A 139 -6.57 1.56 15.19
N ARG A 140 -6.26 0.43 14.56
CA ARG A 140 -6.68 0.14 13.19
C ARG A 140 -8.22 0.06 13.10
N PRO A 141 -8.83 0.63 12.05
CA PRO A 141 -10.25 0.42 11.76
C PRO A 141 -10.62 -1.06 11.78
N LYS A 142 -11.77 -1.41 12.40
CA LYS A 142 -12.15 -2.80 12.62
C LYS A 142 -12.67 -3.50 11.37
N ASP A 143 -13.30 -2.74 10.48
CA ASP A 143 -13.80 -3.21 9.20
C ASP A 143 -13.87 -2.08 8.18
N LEU A 144 -14.34 -2.42 6.97
CA LEU A 144 -14.56 -1.51 5.85
C LEU A 144 -16.07 -1.39 5.55
N SER A 145 -16.95 -1.58 6.53
CA SER A 145 -18.42 -1.51 6.39
C SER A 145 -18.91 -0.03 6.43
N PRO A 146 -20.11 0.34 5.92
CA PRO A 146 -20.34 1.71 5.47
C PRO A 146 -20.84 2.63 6.60
N ALA A 147 -20.22 3.80 6.75
CA ALA A 147 -20.85 5.12 6.56
C ALA A 147 -20.00 6.33 7.02
N SER A 148 -18.93 6.18 7.80
CA SER A 148 -18.18 7.35 8.29
C SER A 148 -16.66 7.34 8.09
N GLU A 149 -16.01 6.21 7.77
CA GLU A 149 -14.53 6.14 7.79
C GLU A 149 -13.88 5.54 6.54
N ALA A 150 -14.58 4.70 5.78
CA ALA A 150 -14.00 4.00 4.63
C ALA A 150 -14.34 4.69 3.30
N ILE A 151 -13.32 5.21 2.62
CA ILE A 151 -13.43 5.97 1.38
C ILE A 151 -13.05 5.07 0.19
N ILE A 152 -13.82 5.17 -0.90
CA ILE A 152 -13.51 4.49 -2.17
C ILE A 152 -12.66 5.42 -3.01
N PHE A 153 -11.52 4.90 -3.49
CA PHE A 153 -10.64 5.59 -4.41
C PHE A 153 -10.61 4.86 -5.75
N LYS A 154 -10.51 5.65 -6.82
CA LYS A 154 -10.39 5.18 -8.19
C LYS A 154 -8.99 5.44 -8.71
N ARG A 155 -8.44 4.48 -9.45
CA ARG A 155 -7.12 4.64 -10.08
C ARG A 155 -7.21 5.70 -11.17
N ILE A 156 -6.22 6.58 -11.22
CA ILE A 156 -6.00 7.54 -12.32
C ILE A 156 -4.64 7.28 -12.96
N GLU A 157 -4.55 7.57 -14.26
CA GLU A 157 -3.33 7.39 -15.07
C GLU A 157 -2.30 8.51 -14.84
#